data_AF-A0A7L5ZBY7-F1
#
_entry.id   AF-A0A7L5ZBY7-F1
#
_cell.length_a   1.000
_cell.length_b   1.000
_cell.length_c   1.000
_cell.angle_alpha   90.00
_cell.angle_beta   90.00
_cell.angle_gamma   90.00
#
_symmetry.space_group_name_H-M   'P 1'
#
loop_
_entity.id
_entity.type
_entity.pdbx_description
1 polymer ?
#
loop_
_entity_poly.entity_id
_entity_poly.type
_entity_poly.pdbx_seq_one_letter_code
_entity_poly.pdbx_strand_id
1 'polypeptide(L)'
;MVGLTLKNSDNDGAEHLLRLIAVAAGRPGSFAEGAKVVRQRLKALKLWSDGMRISDGSGLSRDNRVAPATLTRIVNRALTLPAARVLLDRLPVAGDRDPVGPVR
;
A
#
# COMPACT_ATOMS: atom_id res chain seq x y z
N MET A 1 -13.08 0.04 3.62
CA MET A 1 -11.82 -0.04 4.37
C MET A 1 -10.67 0.63 3.60
N VAL A 2 -10.15 0.06 2.50
CA VAL A 2 -8.95 0.59 1.80
C VAL A 2 -9.03 2.08 1.43
N GLY A 3 -10.15 2.56 0.90
CA GLY A 3 -10.31 3.97 0.52
C GLY A 3 -10.22 4.95 1.70
N LEU A 4 -10.80 4.59 2.85
CA LEU A 4 -10.71 5.38 4.08
C LEU A 4 -9.27 5.41 4.62
N THR A 5 -8.59 4.25 4.56
CA THR A 5 -7.18 4.12 4.94
C THR A 5 -6.30 5.06 4.12
N LEU A 6 -6.49 5.10 2.79
CA LEU A 6 -5.70 5.96 1.90
C LEU A 6 -5.98 7.46 2.11
N LYS A 7 -7.23 7.86 2.35
CA LYS A 7 -7.56 9.28 2.57
C LYS A 7 -7.11 9.82 3.91
N ASN A 8 -7.32 9.06 4.97
CA ASN A 8 -7.08 9.53 6.34
C ASN A 8 -5.70 9.15 6.88
N SER A 9 -4.90 8.40 6.09
CA SER A 9 -3.64 7.81 6.56
C SER A 9 -3.85 6.98 7.84
N ASP A 10 -4.90 6.16 7.86
CA ASP A 10 -5.27 5.34 9.03
C ASP A 10 -4.28 4.19 9.21
N ASN A 11 -3.44 4.31 10.25
CA ASN A 11 -2.40 3.33 10.55
C ASN A 11 -2.99 1.95 10.89
N ASP A 12 -4.04 1.89 11.69
CA ASP A 12 -4.66 0.62 12.09
C ASP A 12 -5.30 -0.06 10.89
N GLY A 13 -5.97 0.72 10.03
CA GLY A 13 -6.50 0.22 8.77
C GLY A 13 -5.40 -0.37 7.88
N ALA A 14 -4.26 0.32 7.73
CA ALA A 14 -3.14 -0.15 6.93
C ALA A 14 -2.52 -1.44 7.49
N GLU A 15 -2.39 -1.54 8.81
CA GLU A 15 -1.88 -2.71 9.50
C GLU A 15 -2.81 -3.93 9.39
N HIS A 16 -4.12 -3.73 9.52
CA HIS A 16 -5.09 -4.80 9.28
C HIS A 16 -5.03 -5.31 7.84
N LEU A 17 -4.94 -4.40 6.86
CA LEU A 17 -4.79 -4.77 5.45
C LEU A 17 -3.51 -5.59 5.21
N LEU A 18 -2.39 -5.22 5.83
CA LEU A 18 -1.15 -5.99 5.70
C LEU A 18 -1.29 -7.42 6.24
N ARG A 19 -1.97 -7.59 7.38
CA ARG A 19 -2.24 -8.92 7.95
C ARG A 19 -3.20 -9.72 7.09
N LEU A 20 -4.23 -9.10 6.53
CA LEU A 20 -5.16 -9.74 5.59
C LEU A 20 -4.45 -10.20 4.32
N ILE A 21 -3.46 -9.45 3.83
CA ILE A 21 -2.60 -9.88 2.71
C ILE A 21 -1.85 -11.18 3.06
N ALA A 22 -1.36 -11.32 4.29
CA ALA A 22 -0.72 -12.56 4.75
C ALA A 22 -1.70 -13.74 4.75
N VAL A 23 -2.89 -13.53 5.34
CA VAL A 23 -3.96 -14.55 5.41
C VAL A 23 -4.39 -14.98 4.01
N ALA A 24 -4.60 -14.03 3.09
CA ALA A 24 -4.98 -14.31 1.71
C ALA A 24 -3.92 -15.11 0.94
N ALA A 25 -2.65 -15.03 1.37
CA ALA A 25 -1.54 -15.82 0.84
C ALA A 25 -1.35 -17.16 1.56
N GLY A 26 -2.28 -17.57 2.44
CA GLY A 26 -2.20 -18.82 3.21
C GLY A 26 -1.14 -18.79 4.32
N ARG A 27 -0.75 -17.61 4.78
CA ARG A 27 0.25 -17.41 5.84
C ARG A 27 -0.40 -16.92 7.13
N PRO A 28 0.27 -17.07 8.29
CA PRO A 28 -0.18 -16.45 9.54
C PRO A 28 -0.42 -14.93 9.38
N GLY A 29 -1.55 -14.44 9.88
CA GLY A 29 -1.97 -13.03 9.82
C GLY A 29 -1.13 -12.10 10.70
N SER A 30 0.14 -11.93 10.35
CA SER A 30 1.12 -11.13 11.09
C SER A 30 1.77 -10.06 10.21
N PHE A 31 2.36 -9.04 10.83
CA PHE A 31 3.12 -8.00 10.14
C PHE A 31 4.26 -8.59 9.32
N ALA A 32 5.06 -9.47 9.93
CA ALA A 32 6.23 -10.07 9.30
C ALA A 32 5.86 -10.89 8.07
N GLU A 33 4.79 -11.70 8.14
CA GLU A 33 4.34 -12.49 6.99
C GLU A 33 3.70 -11.62 5.91
N GLY A 34 2.91 -10.60 6.29
CA GLY A 34 2.34 -9.65 5.33
C GLY A 34 3.44 -8.90 4.58
N ALA A 35 4.45 -8.39 5.29
CA ALA A 35 5.60 -7.72 4.70
C ALA A 35 6.39 -8.65 3.75
N LYS A 36 6.55 -9.93 4.10
CA LYS A 36 7.15 -10.94 3.20
C LYS A 36 6.34 -11.11 1.92
N VAL A 37 5.01 -11.16 2.01
CA VAL A 37 4.12 -11.27 0.83
C VAL A 37 4.21 -10.01 -0.04
N VAL A 38 4.17 -8.82 0.55
CA VAL A 38 4.33 -7.55 -0.18
C VAL A 38 5.69 -7.52 -0.91
N ARG A 39 6.77 -7.88 -0.21
CA ARG A 39 8.10 -8.00 -0.82
C ARG A 39 8.13 -8.99 -1.98
N GLN A 40 7.55 -10.17 -1.83
CA GLN A 40 7.45 -11.17 -2.90
C GLN A 40 6.70 -10.61 -4.10
N ARG A 41 5.59 -9.90 -3.87
CA ARG A 41 4.80 -9.28 -4.94
C ARG A 41 5.57 -8.18 -5.66
N LEU A 42 6.26 -7.30 -4.94
CA LEU A 42 7.10 -6.26 -5.53
C LEU A 42 8.27 -6.84 -6.34
N LYS A 43 8.88 -7.94 -5.87
CA LYS A 43 9.92 -8.67 -6.63
C LYS A 43 9.36 -9.26 -7.92
N ALA A 44 8.21 -9.94 -7.87
CA ALA A 44 7.56 -10.51 -9.04
C ALA A 44 7.20 -9.45 -10.09
N LEU A 45 6.86 -8.23 -9.64
CA LEU A 45 6.57 -7.09 -10.51
C LEU A 45 7.82 -6.33 -10.98
N LYS A 46 9.04 -6.77 -10.62
CA LYS A 46 10.32 -6.07 -10.90
C LYS A 46 10.35 -4.63 -10.38
N LEU A 47 9.73 -4.42 -9.21
CA LEU A 47 9.62 -3.14 -8.49
C LEU A 47 10.45 -3.11 -7.20
N TRP A 48 11.02 -4.24 -6.80
CA TRP A 48 11.93 -4.31 -5.65
C TRP A 48 13.35 -3.93 -6.07
N SER A 49 13.98 -3.05 -5.28
CA SER A 49 15.39 -2.69 -5.42
C SER A 49 16.17 -3.15 -4.19
N ASP A 50 17.47 -3.37 -4.34
CA ASP A 50 18.33 -3.70 -3.21
C ASP A 50 18.35 -2.56 -2.18
N GLY A 51 18.46 -2.93 -0.90
CA GLY A 51 18.36 -2.00 0.23
C GLY A 51 16.93 -1.62 0.63
N MET A 52 15.90 -2.00 -0.13
CA MET A 52 14.51 -1.81 0.30
C MET A 52 14.17 -2.67 1.52
N ARG A 53 13.30 -2.14 2.38
CA ARG A 53 12.76 -2.82 3.56
C ARG A 53 11.32 -2.37 3.81
N ILE A 54 10.44 -3.33 4.04
CA ILE A 54 9.06 -3.11 4.47
C ILE A 54 8.91 -3.90 5.76
N SER A 55 8.58 -3.21 6.84
CA SER A 55 8.44 -3.78 8.18
C SER A 55 6.99 -3.78 8.65
N ASP A 56 6.19 -2.84 8.17
CA ASP A 56 4.79 -2.64 8.55
C ASP A 56 3.95 -2.12 7.36
N GLY A 57 2.64 -1.97 7.57
CA GLY A 57 1.70 -1.53 6.53
C GLY A 57 1.48 -0.01 6.51
N SER A 58 1.60 0.62 7.67
CA SER A 58 1.30 2.04 7.89
C SER A 58 2.44 2.99 7.53
N GLY A 59 3.69 2.53 7.58
CA GLY A 59 4.85 3.39 7.40
C GLY A 59 5.43 3.96 8.71
N LEU A 60 4.83 3.68 9.88
CA LEU A 60 5.30 4.19 11.18
C LEU A 60 6.69 3.68 11.56
N SER A 61 7.04 2.47 11.11
CA SER A 61 8.33 1.86 11.37
C SER A 61 9.44 2.68 10.72
N ARG A 62 10.38 3.14 11.57
CA ARG A 62 11.61 3.82 11.16
C ARG A 62 12.55 2.92 10.35
N ASP A 63 12.27 1.63 10.25
CA ASP A 63 13.03 0.67 9.47
C ASP A 63 12.59 0.61 8.01
N ASN A 64 11.43 1.18 7.66
CA ASN A 64 10.95 1.16 6.28
C ASN A 64 11.91 1.92 5.36
N ARG A 65 12.27 1.30 4.25
CA ARG A 65 13.11 1.87 3.19
C ARG A 65 12.48 1.53 1.85
N VAL A 66 12.01 2.55 1.14
CA VAL A 66 11.42 2.40 -0.19
C VAL A 66 12.13 3.33 -1.14
N ALA A 67 12.55 2.82 -2.30
CA ALA A 67 13.14 3.66 -3.33
C ALA A 67 12.08 4.62 -3.89
N PRO A 68 12.35 5.92 -4.03
CA PRO A 68 11.40 6.87 -4.62
C PRO A 68 10.91 6.43 -6.00
N ALA A 69 11.80 5.87 -6.83
CA ALA A 69 11.45 5.34 -8.14
C ALA A 69 10.44 4.19 -8.08
N THR A 70 10.46 3.37 -7.02
CA THR A 70 9.46 2.31 -6.83
C THR A 70 8.07 2.90 -6.58
N LEU A 71 7.97 3.97 -5.79
CA LEU A 71 6.68 4.66 -5.54
C LEU A 71 6.08 5.19 -6.86
N THR A 72 6.87 5.93 -7.65
CA THR A 72 6.41 6.46 -8.94
C THR A 72 5.99 5.35 -9.90
N ARG A 73 6.76 4.26 -9.97
CA ARG A 73 6.44 3.11 -10.84
C ARG A 73 5.18 2.38 -10.39
N ILE A 74 4.90 2.28 -9.10
CA ILE A 74 3.66 1.70 -8.57
C ILE A 74 2.45 2.54 -9.00
N VAL A 75 2.51 3.87 -8.83
CA VAL A 75 1.43 4.78 -9.26
C VAL A 75 1.20 4.69 -10.76
N ASN A 76 2.28 4.75 -11.56
CA ASN A 76 2.19 4.60 -13.01
C ASN A 76 1.58 3.26 -13.43
N ARG A 77 1.94 2.17 -12.75
CA ARG A 77 1.35 0.86 -13.02
C ARG A 77 -0.14 0.84 -12.65
N ALA A 78 -0.52 1.41 -11.51
CA ALA A 78 -1.91 1.47 -11.05
C ALA A 78 -2.81 2.20 -12.06
N LEU A 79 -2.33 3.26 -12.72
CA LEU A 79 -3.08 3.96 -13.77
C LEU A 79 -3.48 3.05 -14.95
N THR A 80 -2.75 1.95 -15.17
CA THR A 80 -3.02 0.98 -16.25
C THR A 80 -3.89 -0.21 -15.82
N LEU A 81 -4.29 -0.27 -14.55
CA LEU A 81 -5.05 -1.40 -13.99
C LEU A 81 -6.47 -0.95 -13.66
N PRO A 82 -7.51 -1.42 -14.38
CA PRO A 82 -8.90 -1.04 -14.11
C PRO A 82 -9.31 -1.27 -12.64
N ALA A 83 -8.87 -2.38 -12.05
CA ALA A 83 -9.13 -2.70 -10.65
C ALA A 83 -8.47 -1.73 -9.64
N ALA A 84 -7.42 -1.00 -10.04
CA ALA A 84 -6.77 -0.02 -9.20
C ALA A 84 -7.39 1.39 -9.31
N ARG A 85 -8.32 1.61 -10.26
CA ARG A 85 -8.94 2.92 -10.47
C ARG A 85 -9.61 3.43 -9.20
N VAL A 86 -10.42 2.58 -8.58
CA VAL A 86 -11.11 2.87 -7.31
C VAL A 86 -10.14 3.21 -6.16
N LEU A 87 -8.88 2.77 -6.22
CA LEU A 87 -7.87 3.13 -5.22
C LEU A 87 -7.25 4.50 -5.49
N LEU A 88 -7.01 4.81 -6.77
CA LEU A 88 -6.46 6.09 -7.18
C LEU A 88 -7.42 7.25 -6.90
N ASP A 89 -8.73 7.03 -7.09
CA ASP A 89 -9.75 8.03 -6.76
C ASP A 89 -9.86 8.30 -5.24
N ARG A 90 -9.23 7.44 -4.43
CA ARG A 90 -9.15 7.59 -2.96
C ARG A 90 -7.85 8.21 -2.48
N LEU A 91 -6.95 8.65 -3.36
CA LEU A 91 -5.80 9.46 -2.95
C LEU A 91 -6.23 10.89 -2.61
N PRO A 92 -5.69 11.53 -1.56
CA PRO A 92 -5.95 12.94 -1.23
C PRO A 92 -5.80 13.88 -2.44
N VAL A 93 -6.72 14.84 -2.58
CA VAL A 93 -6.69 15.86 -3.64
C VAL A 93 -6.20 17.16 -3.03
N ALA A 94 -5.19 17.79 -3.62
CA ALA A 94 -4.61 19.02 -3.10
C ALA A 94 -5.67 20.14 -3.05
N GLY A 95 -5.80 20.78 -1.87
CA GLY A 95 -6.78 21.85 -1.62
C GLY A 95 -8.20 21.37 -1.31
N ASP A 96 -8.48 20.06 -1.39
CA ASP A 96 -9.76 19.47 -1.00
C ASP A 96 -9.74 19.09 0.49
N ARG A 97 -10.76 19.53 1.24
CA ARG A 97 -10.91 19.27 2.67
C ARG A 97 -11.94 18.18 2.98
N ASP A 98 -12.62 17.63 1.97
CA ASP A 98 -13.61 16.58 2.18
C ASP A 98 -12.89 15.26 2.59
N PRO A 99 -13.15 14.75 3.82
CA PRO A 99 -12.54 13.52 4.30
C PRO A 99 -13.08 12.25 3.59
N VAL A 100 -14.18 12.36 2.83
CA VAL A 100 -14.82 11.24 2.12
C VAL A 100 -14.60 11.35 0.61
N GLY A 101 -14.61 12.57 0.09
CA GLY A 101 -14.41 12.94 -1.32
C GLY A 101 -15.50 12.37 -2.25
N PRO A 102 -15.78 13.01 -3.39
CA PRO A 102 -16.69 12.43 -4.36
C PRO A 102 -16.10 11.15 -4.97
N VAL A 103 -16.94 10.14 -5.21
CA VAL A 103 -16.59 9.01 -6.09
C VAL A 103 -16.54 9.58 -7.52
N ARG A 104 -15.38 9.51 -8.18
CA ARG A 104 -15.21 9.95 -9.56
C ARG A 104 -15.11 8.76 -10.51
#